data_AF-A0AAU5BB82-F1
#
_entry.id   AF-A0AAU5BB82-F1
#
_cell.length_a   1.000
_cell.length_b   1.000
_cell.length_c   1.000
_cell.angle_alpha   90.00
_cell.angle_beta   90.00
_cell.angle_gamma   90.00
#
_symmetry.space_group_name_H-M   'P 1'
#
loop_
_entity.id
_entity.type
_entity.pdbx_description
1 polymer ?
#
loop_
_entity_poly.entity_id
_entity_poly.type
_entity_poly.pdbx_seq_one_letter_code
_entity_poly.pdbx_strand_id
1 'polypeptide(L)'
;MRSLVFLGSLPQARAFSATCAERASVVLLRSLESAGRADDLEACRTAVDLLWRPRPQPTAHAPGLLRRLHALPELHGPGAVAGLDVLARTGARALYSALVLAACPEDRGGPGGAVEPSLFARDFAREMYFHGAKRLPAEEDGAQNRDVSLIMSLSAAELPSSLSSLRSKAAEEGRYRLTLAVTGCTTQPQPQLQPSWPAADGGRAGLRQPA
;
A
#
# COMPACT_ATOMS: atom_id res chain seq x y z
N MET A 1 2.37 24.65 -3.68
CA MET A 1 2.90 23.25 -3.71
C MET A 1 4.17 23.27 -4.55
N ARG A 2 5.33 22.91 -4.00
CA ARG A 2 6.53 22.68 -4.82
C ARG A 2 6.28 21.42 -5.65
N SER A 3 6.39 21.52 -6.98
CA SER A 3 6.35 20.35 -7.86
C SER A 3 7.55 19.47 -7.49
N LEU A 4 7.29 18.29 -6.91
CA LEU A 4 8.31 17.27 -6.73
C LEU A 4 8.60 16.70 -8.11
N VAL A 5 9.86 16.75 -8.55
CA VAL A 5 10.29 16.22 -9.85
C VAL A 5 11.33 15.15 -9.59
N PHE A 6 11.14 13.98 -10.18
CA PHE A 6 12.17 12.95 -10.21
C PHE A 6 13.14 13.24 -11.36
N LEU A 7 14.42 13.46 -11.03
CA LEU A 7 15.43 13.95 -11.99
C LEU A 7 16.23 12.84 -12.67
N GLY A 8 15.90 11.57 -12.41
CA GLY A 8 16.59 10.43 -13.03
C GLY A 8 16.04 10.02 -14.40
N SER A 9 16.70 9.04 -15.01
CA SER A 9 16.23 8.38 -16.23
C SER A 9 14.99 7.52 -15.98
N LEU A 10 14.25 7.16 -17.04
CA LEU A 10 13.07 6.31 -16.92
C LEU A 10 13.36 4.93 -16.27
N PRO A 11 14.44 4.20 -16.62
CA PRO A 11 14.79 2.97 -15.93
C PRO A 11 15.01 3.15 -14.43
N GLN A 12 15.69 4.24 -14.04
CA GLN A 12 15.90 4.57 -12.63
C GLN A 12 14.58 4.94 -11.92
N ALA A 13 13.71 5.71 -12.59
CA ALA A 13 12.38 6.07 -12.08
C ALA A 13 11.51 4.83 -11.85
N ARG A 14 11.57 3.85 -12.75
CA ARG A 14 10.89 2.56 -12.61
C ARG A 14 11.45 1.74 -11.45
N ALA A 15 12.77 1.64 -11.31
CA ALA A 15 13.40 0.93 -10.19
C ALA A 15 13.02 1.56 -8.84
N PHE A 16 13.02 2.88 -8.75
CA PHE A 16 12.60 3.59 -7.53
C PHE A 16 11.10 3.42 -7.24
N SER A 17 10.27 3.45 -8.28
CA SER A 17 8.83 3.18 -8.13
C SER A 17 8.57 1.74 -7.69
N ALA A 18 9.37 0.78 -8.17
CA ALA A 18 9.31 -0.61 -7.76
C ALA A 18 9.68 -0.79 -6.28
N THR A 19 10.72 -0.11 -5.76
CA THR A 19 11.04 -0.18 -4.33
C THR A 19 9.89 0.37 -3.46
N CYS A 20 9.29 1.48 -3.87
CA CYS A 20 8.13 2.07 -3.17
C CYS A 20 6.92 1.13 -3.15
N ALA A 21 6.56 0.56 -4.31
CA ALA A 21 5.43 -0.35 -4.45
C ALA A 21 5.64 -1.68 -3.73
N GLU A 22 6.83 -2.29 -3.83
CA GLU A 22 7.18 -3.53 -3.13
C GLU A 22 6.93 -3.38 -1.63
N ARG A 23 7.45 -2.29 -1.01
CA ARG A 23 7.29 -2.05 0.41
C ARG A 23 5.85 -1.81 0.85
N ALA A 24 5.09 -1.05 0.06
CA ALA A 24 3.73 -0.67 0.43
C ALA A 24 2.69 -1.77 0.14
N SER A 25 2.96 -2.66 -0.82
CA SER A 25 1.99 -3.69 -1.26
C SER A 25 1.89 -4.91 -0.34
N VAL A 26 2.84 -5.12 0.58
CA VAL A 26 2.86 -6.28 1.49
C VAL A 26 1.58 -6.45 2.33
N VAL A 27 1.01 -5.35 2.83
CA VAL A 27 -0.26 -5.40 3.58
C VAL A 27 -1.43 -5.72 2.66
N LEU A 28 -1.44 -5.17 1.43
CA LEU A 28 -2.43 -5.54 0.42
C LEU A 28 -2.40 -7.05 0.13
N LEU A 29 -1.22 -7.62 -0.12
CA LEU A 29 -1.08 -9.05 -0.42
C LEU A 29 -1.60 -9.90 0.74
N ARG A 30 -1.26 -9.54 1.98
CA ARG A 30 -1.76 -10.25 3.17
C ARG A 30 -3.27 -10.11 3.34
N SER A 31 -3.84 -8.93 3.10
CA SER A 31 -5.28 -8.70 3.18
C SER A 31 -6.04 -9.52 2.13
N LEU A 32 -5.55 -9.57 0.89
CA LEU A 32 -6.15 -10.38 -0.17
C LEU A 32 -6.09 -11.88 0.13
N GLU A 33 -4.96 -12.35 0.65
CA GLU A 33 -4.79 -13.74 1.09
C GLU A 33 -5.77 -14.09 2.23
N SER A 34 -5.87 -13.23 3.25
CA SER A 34 -6.78 -13.46 4.38
C SER A 34 -8.26 -13.39 3.98
N ALA A 35 -8.59 -12.61 2.95
CA ALA A 35 -9.93 -12.53 2.38
C ALA A 35 -10.26 -13.65 1.38
N GLY A 36 -9.33 -14.58 1.10
CA GLY A 36 -9.54 -15.68 0.14
C GLY A 36 -9.63 -15.21 -1.32
N ARG A 37 -9.13 -14.02 -1.66
CA ARG A 37 -9.21 -13.42 -3.00
C ARG A 37 -8.04 -13.85 -3.88
N ALA A 38 -7.99 -15.15 -4.20
CA ALA A 38 -6.85 -15.78 -4.89
C ALA A 38 -6.48 -15.11 -6.23
N ASP A 39 -7.48 -14.83 -7.08
CA ASP A 39 -7.23 -14.19 -8.38
C ASP A 39 -6.66 -12.78 -8.26
N ASP A 40 -7.12 -12.01 -7.27
CA ASP A 40 -6.66 -10.65 -7.02
C ASP A 40 -5.25 -10.65 -6.42
N LEU A 41 -4.99 -11.60 -5.52
CA LEU A 41 -3.67 -11.85 -4.96
C LEU A 41 -2.68 -12.18 -6.07
N GLU A 42 -3.04 -13.07 -6.98
CA GLU A 42 -2.18 -13.47 -8.10
C GLU A 42 -1.93 -12.32 -9.08
N ALA A 43 -2.97 -11.51 -9.37
CA ALA A 43 -2.81 -10.31 -10.17
C ALA A 43 -1.84 -9.30 -9.51
N CYS A 44 -1.92 -9.11 -8.19
CA CYS A 44 -1.01 -8.22 -7.47
C CYS A 44 0.42 -8.76 -7.46
N ARG A 45 0.62 -10.06 -7.23
CA ARG A 45 1.94 -10.71 -7.29
C ARG A 45 2.56 -10.57 -8.69
N THR A 46 1.77 -10.84 -9.72
CA THR A 46 2.19 -10.66 -11.12
C THR A 46 2.59 -9.21 -11.39
N ALA A 47 1.81 -8.25 -10.90
CA ALA A 47 2.12 -6.83 -11.05
C ALA A 47 3.45 -6.46 -10.38
N VAL A 48 3.69 -6.93 -9.15
CA VAL A 48 4.96 -6.74 -8.45
C VAL A 48 6.12 -7.35 -9.24
N ASP A 49 5.98 -8.58 -9.71
CA ASP A 49 7.02 -9.24 -10.52
C ASP A 49 7.33 -8.49 -11.83
N LEU A 50 6.33 -7.89 -12.45
CA LEU A 50 6.53 -7.07 -13.66
C LEU A 50 7.36 -5.81 -13.39
N LEU A 51 7.21 -5.18 -12.23
CA LEU A 51 7.97 -3.97 -11.87
C LEU A 51 9.48 -4.22 -11.82
N TRP A 52 9.89 -5.45 -11.47
CA TRP A 52 11.29 -5.82 -11.32
C TRP A 52 11.93 -6.39 -12.60
N ARG A 53 11.21 -6.45 -13.71
CA ARG A 53 11.79 -6.89 -14.98
C ARG A 53 12.74 -5.81 -15.52
N PRO A 54 13.99 -6.17 -15.94
CA PRO A 54 14.96 -5.22 -16.47
C PRO A 54 14.46 -4.43 -17.68
N ARG A 55 13.56 -5.04 -18.46
CA ARG A 55 12.83 -4.42 -19.56
C ARG A 55 11.36 -4.79 -19.38
N PRO A 56 10.55 -3.95 -18.72
CA PRO A 56 9.11 -4.13 -18.74
C PRO A 56 8.69 -3.84 -20.19
N GLN A 57 8.56 -4.89 -21.00
CA GLN A 57 7.82 -4.74 -22.25
C GLN A 57 6.37 -4.39 -21.88
N PRO A 58 5.65 -3.63 -22.71
CA PRO A 58 4.20 -3.53 -22.60
C PRO A 58 3.64 -4.94 -22.82
N THR A 59 3.56 -5.70 -21.74
CA THR A 59 3.03 -7.06 -21.77
C THR A 59 1.57 -6.94 -22.17
N ALA A 60 1.07 -7.83 -23.02
CA ALA A 60 -0.35 -7.90 -23.35
C ALA A 60 -1.25 -7.99 -22.09
N HIS A 61 -0.68 -8.38 -20.95
CA HIS A 61 -1.33 -8.49 -19.65
C HIS A 61 -1.41 -7.17 -18.86
N ALA A 62 -0.59 -6.15 -19.16
CA ALA A 62 -0.55 -4.92 -18.38
C ALA A 62 -1.90 -4.17 -18.32
N PRO A 63 -2.67 -4.02 -19.42
CA PRO A 63 -4.00 -3.41 -19.35
C PRO A 63 -5.00 -4.20 -18.50
N GLY A 64 -4.92 -5.54 -18.54
CA GLY A 64 -5.75 -6.42 -17.71
C GLY A 64 -5.45 -6.25 -16.22
N LEU A 65 -4.15 -6.24 -15.88
CA LEU A 65 -3.69 -6.02 -14.50
C LEU A 65 -4.05 -4.62 -13.99
N LEU A 66 -3.85 -3.59 -14.81
CA LEU A 66 -4.20 -2.21 -14.45
C LEU A 66 -5.69 -2.04 -14.17
N ARG A 67 -6.57 -2.58 -15.01
CA ARG A 67 -8.03 -2.57 -14.76
C ARG A 67 -8.38 -3.26 -13.45
N ARG A 68 -7.76 -4.42 -13.19
CA ARG A 68 -8.02 -5.21 -11.98
C ARG A 68 -7.53 -4.50 -10.72
N LEU A 69 -6.29 -3.97 -10.74
CA LEU A 69 -5.71 -3.17 -9.66
C LEU A 69 -6.52 -1.91 -9.36
N HIS A 70 -7.04 -1.24 -10.40
CA HIS A 70 -7.88 -0.06 -10.25
C HIS A 70 -9.19 -0.37 -9.50
N ALA A 71 -9.74 -1.57 -9.69
CA ALA A 71 -10.98 -2.01 -9.03
C ALA A 71 -10.78 -2.58 -7.61
N LEU A 72 -9.54 -2.87 -7.18
CA LEU A 72 -9.26 -3.42 -5.85
C LEU A 72 -9.77 -2.59 -4.67
N PRO A 73 -9.70 -1.24 -4.67
CA PRO A 73 -10.11 -0.42 -3.53
C PRO A 73 -11.59 -0.52 -3.16
N GLU A 74 -12.43 -1.08 -4.03
CA GLU A 74 -13.88 -1.17 -3.84
C GLU A 74 -14.32 -2.45 -3.11
N LEU A 75 -13.42 -3.43 -2.98
CA LEU A 75 -13.78 -4.79 -2.57
C LEU A 75 -13.52 -4.98 -1.06
N HIS A 76 -14.48 -4.51 -0.26
CA HIS A 76 -14.57 -4.80 1.17
C HIS A 76 -15.02 -6.27 1.36
N GLY A 77 -14.18 -7.08 2.02
CA GLY A 77 -14.52 -8.46 2.37
C GLY A 77 -15.12 -8.55 3.77
N PRO A 78 -16.06 -9.49 4.04
CA PRO A 78 -16.44 -9.85 5.40
C PRO A 78 -15.19 -10.42 6.11
N GLY A 79 -14.73 -9.76 7.18
CA GLY A 79 -13.53 -10.15 7.93
C GLY A 79 -12.35 -9.19 7.87
N ALA A 80 -12.52 -8.01 7.27
CA ALA A 80 -11.52 -6.95 7.34
C ALA A 80 -11.18 -6.57 8.79
N VAL A 81 -9.89 -6.64 9.16
CA VAL A 81 -9.40 -6.08 10.42
C VAL A 81 -9.45 -4.56 10.28
N ALA A 82 -10.25 -3.89 11.12
CA ALA A 82 -10.37 -2.44 11.13
C ALA A 82 -8.97 -1.79 11.15
N GLY A 83 -8.64 -1.04 10.10
CA GLY A 83 -7.32 -0.41 9.91
C GLY A 83 -6.46 -0.98 8.78
N LEU A 84 -6.48 -2.31 8.56
CA LEU A 84 -5.70 -2.93 7.48
C LEU A 84 -6.23 -2.60 6.08
N ASP A 85 -7.52 -2.25 5.96
CA ASP A 85 -8.12 -1.87 4.66
C ASP A 85 -7.55 -0.57 4.12
N VAL A 86 -7.32 0.43 4.97
CA VAL A 86 -6.74 1.72 4.55
C VAL A 86 -5.30 1.50 4.07
N LEU A 87 -4.55 0.67 4.79
CA LEU A 87 -3.19 0.27 4.44
C LEU A 87 -3.14 -0.55 3.14
N ALA A 88 -4.07 -1.49 2.95
CA ALA A 88 -4.19 -2.25 1.72
C ALA A 88 -4.53 -1.36 0.52
N ARG A 89 -5.42 -0.37 0.70
CA ARG A 89 -5.77 0.60 -0.36
C ARG A 89 -4.59 1.50 -0.75
N THR A 90 -3.83 2.00 0.23
CA THR A 90 -2.63 2.81 -0.05
C THR A 90 -1.55 1.97 -0.73
N GLY A 91 -1.36 0.73 -0.31
CA GLY A 91 -0.50 -0.25 -0.99
C GLY A 91 -0.94 -0.54 -2.43
N ALA A 92 -2.23 -0.70 -2.68
CA ALA A 92 -2.78 -0.89 -4.02
C ALA A 92 -2.56 0.33 -4.92
N ARG A 93 -2.69 1.55 -4.39
CA ARG A 93 -2.42 2.79 -5.13
C ARG A 93 -0.94 2.94 -5.49
N ALA A 94 -0.03 2.60 -4.57
CA ALA A 94 1.40 2.59 -4.85
C ALA A 94 1.74 1.59 -5.96
N LEU A 95 1.22 0.36 -5.88
CA LEU A 95 1.41 -0.69 -6.88
C LEU A 95 0.83 -0.31 -8.24
N TYR A 96 -0.41 0.19 -8.28
CA TYR A 96 -1.06 0.67 -9.50
C TYR A 96 -0.22 1.76 -10.17
N SER A 97 0.19 2.79 -9.41
CA SER A 97 0.91 3.93 -9.96
C SER A 97 2.29 3.53 -10.49
N ALA A 98 2.98 2.62 -9.81
CA ALA A 98 4.24 2.06 -10.28
C ALA A 98 4.04 1.22 -11.55
N LEU A 99 2.96 0.44 -11.63
CA LEU A 99 2.64 -0.35 -12.81
C LEU A 99 2.29 0.53 -14.01
N VAL A 100 1.58 1.65 -13.81
CA VAL A 100 1.32 2.62 -14.88
C VAL A 100 2.63 3.20 -15.39
N LEU A 101 3.56 3.63 -14.53
CA LEU A 101 4.87 4.12 -14.99
C LEU A 101 5.68 3.03 -15.74
N ALA A 102 5.54 1.77 -15.33
CA ALA A 102 6.21 0.66 -15.99
C ALA A 102 5.61 0.39 -17.38
N ALA A 103 4.28 0.38 -17.51
CA ALA A 103 3.57 -0.02 -18.73
C ALA A 103 3.30 1.11 -19.71
N CYS A 104 2.99 2.31 -19.22
CA CYS A 104 2.59 3.50 -19.97
C CYS A 104 3.34 4.74 -19.45
N PRO A 105 4.67 4.82 -19.62
CA PRO A 105 5.46 5.92 -19.06
C PRO A 105 5.09 7.28 -19.65
N GLU A 106 4.61 7.34 -20.90
CA GLU A 106 4.20 8.57 -21.58
C GLU A 106 2.99 9.22 -20.89
N ASP A 107 2.02 8.41 -20.45
CA ASP A 107 0.82 8.86 -19.73
C ASP A 107 1.15 9.51 -18.37
N ARG A 108 2.39 9.33 -17.89
CA ARG A 108 2.88 9.86 -16.61
C ARG A 108 3.97 10.91 -16.77
N GLY A 109 4.18 11.44 -17.97
CA GLY A 109 5.21 12.44 -18.23
C GLY A 109 6.64 11.89 -18.11
N GLY A 110 6.83 10.59 -18.36
CA GLY A 110 8.13 9.95 -18.30
C GLY A 110 8.63 9.75 -16.85
N PRO A 111 9.91 10.06 -16.55
CA PRO A 111 10.49 9.82 -15.22
C PRO A 111 9.76 10.51 -14.06
N GLY A 112 9.07 11.62 -14.32
CA GLY A 112 8.27 12.35 -13.33
C GLY A 112 7.15 11.52 -12.71
N GLY A 113 6.69 10.46 -13.38
CA GLY A 113 5.68 9.54 -12.86
C GLY A 113 6.09 8.78 -11.60
N ALA A 114 7.36 8.79 -11.22
CA ALA A 114 7.84 8.15 -9.99
C ALA A 114 7.45 8.88 -8.69
N VAL A 115 6.93 10.11 -8.80
CA VAL A 115 6.47 10.90 -7.65
C VAL A 115 5.24 10.28 -7.00
N GLU A 116 4.28 9.77 -7.78
CA GLU A 116 3.05 9.19 -7.23
C GLU A 116 3.29 7.93 -6.38
N PRO A 117 4.02 6.89 -6.86
CA PRO A 117 4.35 5.72 -6.02
C PRO A 117 5.04 6.09 -4.72
N SER A 118 5.95 7.09 -4.78
CA SER A 118 6.66 7.64 -3.63
C SER A 118 5.72 8.32 -2.63
N LEU A 119 4.75 9.11 -3.09
CA LEU A 119 3.74 9.73 -2.24
C LEU A 119 2.83 8.69 -1.59
N PHE A 120 2.38 7.67 -2.33
CA PHE A 120 1.53 6.62 -1.76
C PHE A 120 2.29 5.75 -0.74
N ALA A 121 3.59 5.50 -0.93
CA ALA A 121 4.40 4.83 0.08
C ALA A 121 4.58 5.67 1.36
N ARG A 122 4.69 7.00 1.23
CA ARG A 122 4.66 7.93 2.38
C ARG A 122 3.29 7.99 3.06
N ASP A 123 2.21 7.98 2.28
CA ASP A 123 0.84 7.91 2.83
C ASP A 123 0.66 6.62 3.62
N PHE A 124 1.09 5.47 3.08
CA PHE A 124 1.12 4.20 3.80
C PHE A 124 1.88 4.33 5.14
N ALA A 125 3.07 4.94 5.13
CA ALA A 125 3.85 5.13 6.35
C ALA A 125 3.16 6.06 7.38
N ARG A 126 2.42 7.08 6.91
CA ARG A 126 1.59 7.96 7.74
C ARG A 126 0.38 7.23 8.32
N GLU A 127 -0.28 6.38 7.55
CA GLU A 127 -1.38 5.55 8.06
C GLU A 127 -0.89 4.62 9.17
N MET A 128 0.25 3.95 8.95
CA MET A 128 0.91 3.11 9.96
C MET A 128 1.27 3.87 11.24
N TYR A 129 1.61 5.16 11.15
CA TYR A 129 1.84 6.01 12.32
C TYR A 129 0.59 6.13 13.21
N PHE A 130 -0.60 6.24 12.60
CA PHE A 130 -1.87 6.26 13.33
C PHE A 130 -2.17 4.90 13.98
N HIS A 131 -1.66 3.81 13.40
CA HIS A 131 -1.69 2.45 13.96
C HIS A 131 -0.55 2.12 14.94
N GLY A 132 0.19 3.13 15.41
CA GLY A 132 1.19 2.98 16.49
C GLY A 132 2.64 2.83 16.01
N ALA A 133 2.91 2.70 14.72
CA ALA A 133 4.27 2.66 14.17
C ALA A 133 4.87 4.07 14.06
N LYS A 134 5.11 4.72 15.20
CA LYS A 134 5.45 6.16 15.29
C LYS A 134 6.70 6.58 14.52
N ARG A 135 7.64 5.66 14.30
CA ARG A 135 8.89 5.93 13.58
C ARG A 135 8.78 5.76 12.06
N LEU A 136 7.73 5.09 11.58
CA LEU A 136 7.67 4.64 10.20
C LEU A 136 7.70 5.77 9.15
N PRO A 137 7.08 6.95 9.36
CA PRO A 137 7.22 8.06 8.42
C PRO A 137 8.68 8.50 8.20
N ALA A 138 9.46 8.64 9.27
CA ALA A 138 10.87 9.01 9.18
C ALA A 138 11.73 7.88 8.57
N GLU A 139 11.39 6.62 8.87
CA GLU A 139 12.05 5.45 8.28
C GLU A 139 11.77 5.33 6.77
N GLU A 140 10.55 5.67 6.33
CA GLU A 140 10.18 5.74 4.92
C GLU A 140 10.94 6.83 4.18
N ASP A 141 11.03 8.04 4.75
CA ASP A 141 11.83 9.11 4.16
C ASP A 141 13.31 8.71 4.06
N GLY A 142 13.85 8.07 5.11
CA GLY A 142 15.20 7.52 5.09
C GLY A 142 15.39 6.42 4.03
N ALA A 143 14.42 5.53 3.86
CA ALA A 143 14.46 4.48 2.84
C ALA A 143 14.43 5.05 1.43
N GLN A 144 13.50 5.96 1.13
CA GLN A 144 13.42 6.60 -0.18
C GLN A 144 14.68 7.42 -0.50
N ASN A 145 15.24 8.14 0.46
CA ASN A 145 16.48 8.90 0.24
C ASN A 145 17.68 7.98 -0.07
N ARG A 146 17.78 6.83 0.62
CA ARG A 146 18.81 5.82 0.33
C ARG A 146 18.60 5.19 -1.05
N ASP A 147 17.37 4.84 -1.39
CA ASP A 147 17.04 4.25 -2.69
C ASP A 147 17.34 5.22 -3.83
N VAL A 148 16.91 6.48 -3.72
CA VAL A 148 17.21 7.52 -4.72
C VAL A 148 18.72 7.68 -4.86
N SER A 149 19.45 7.83 -3.75
CA SER A 149 20.91 8.02 -3.79
C SER A 149 21.62 6.85 -4.48
N LEU A 150 21.25 5.62 -4.13
CA LEU A 150 21.79 4.41 -4.73
C LEU A 150 21.42 4.31 -6.21
N ILE A 151 20.13 4.41 -6.55
CA ILE A 151 19.62 4.22 -7.91
C ILE A 151 20.16 5.30 -8.86
N MET A 152 20.27 6.55 -8.41
CA MET A 152 20.86 7.64 -9.18
C MET A 152 22.36 7.46 -9.42
N SER A 153 23.07 6.77 -8.52
CA SER A 153 24.50 6.48 -8.69
C SER A 153 24.79 5.35 -9.69
N LEU A 154 23.79 4.52 -10.01
CA LEU A 154 23.94 3.41 -10.96
C LEU A 154 23.84 3.91 -12.39
N SER A 155 24.79 3.48 -13.22
CA SER A 155 24.71 3.65 -14.67
C SER A 155 23.60 2.79 -15.28
N ALA A 156 23.26 3.07 -16.55
CA ALA A 156 22.31 2.26 -17.30
C ALA A 156 22.74 0.78 -17.45
N ALA A 157 24.05 0.51 -17.40
CA ALA A 157 24.59 -0.85 -17.49
C ALA A 157 24.57 -1.59 -16.14
N GLU A 158 24.72 -0.88 -15.02
CA GLU A 158 24.75 -1.44 -13.67
C GLU A 158 23.36 -1.62 -13.05
N LEU A 159 22.38 -0.82 -13.48
CA LEU A 159 21.04 -0.89 -12.92
C LEU A 159 20.40 -2.29 -13.05
N PRO A 160 20.45 -2.99 -14.21
CA PRO A 160 19.87 -4.32 -14.36
C PRO A 160 20.42 -5.37 -13.38
N SER A 161 21.74 -5.39 -13.17
CA SER A 161 22.38 -6.34 -12.23
C SER A 161 22.07 -6.01 -10.77
N SER A 162 21.71 -4.78 -10.47
CA SER A 162 21.38 -4.31 -9.12
C SER A 162 19.92 -4.56 -8.72
N LEU A 163 19.02 -4.85 -9.67
CA LEU A 163 17.57 -4.97 -9.40
C LEU A 163 17.23 -6.07 -8.38
N SER A 164 17.92 -7.21 -8.40
CA SER A 164 17.67 -8.31 -7.45
C SER A 164 17.97 -7.90 -6.00
N SER A 165 19.06 -7.16 -5.80
CA SER A 165 19.45 -6.63 -4.49
C SER A 165 18.46 -5.58 -3.99
N LEU A 166 18.08 -4.64 -4.87
CA LEU A 166 17.05 -3.62 -4.58
C LEU A 166 15.71 -4.27 -4.20
N ARG A 167 15.26 -5.27 -4.95
CA ARG A 167 14.04 -6.03 -4.66
C ARG A 167 14.12 -6.72 -3.31
N SER A 168 15.21 -7.44 -3.05
CA SER A 168 15.36 -8.21 -1.81
C SER A 168 15.27 -7.31 -0.58
N LYS A 169 15.94 -6.16 -0.63
CA LYS A 169 15.89 -5.15 0.43
C LYS A 169 14.50 -4.53 0.59
N ALA A 170 13.86 -4.13 -0.50
CA ALA A 170 12.52 -3.57 -0.45
C ALA A 170 11.49 -4.59 0.09
N ALA A 171 11.62 -5.86 -0.29
CA ALA A 171 10.78 -6.94 0.23
C ALA A 171 11.01 -7.17 1.74
N GLU A 172 12.25 -7.06 2.22
CA GLU A 172 12.58 -7.14 3.64
C GLU A 172 11.97 -5.99 4.44
N GLU A 173 12.15 -4.75 3.98
CA GLU A 173 11.53 -3.56 4.57
C GLU A 173 10.00 -3.65 4.55
N GLY A 174 9.42 -4.25 3.50
CA GLY A 174 7.99 -4.58 3.41
C GLY A 174 7.54 -5.61 4.47
N ARG A 175 8.25 -6.73 4.62
CA ARG A 175 7.92 -7.74 5.64
C ARG A 175 7.94 -7.15 7.04
N TYR A 176 8.92 -6.30 7.35
CA TYR A 176 8.98 -5.56 8.61
C TYR A 176 7.72 -4.71 8.84
N ARG A 177 7.26 -3.97 7.82
CA ARG A 177 6.03 -3.17 7.88
C ARG A 177 4.79 -4.03 8.09
N LEU A 178 4.72 -5.20 7.46
CA LEU A 178 3.63 -6.14 7.68
C LEU A 178 3.59 -6.59 9.15
N THR A 179 4.73 -6.92 9.74
CA THR A 179 4.82 -7.27 11.18
C THR A 179 4.31 -6.13 12.06
N LEU A 180 4.69 -4.88 11.77
CA LEU A 180 4.19 -3.71 12.48
C LEU A 180 2.68 -3.53 12.30
N ALA A 181 2.15 -3.75 11.08
CA ALA A 181 0.73 -3.57 10.79
C ALA A 181 -0.11 -4.59 11.57
N VAL A 182 0.33 -5.84 11.59
CA VAL A 182 -0.35 -6.92 12.33
C VAL A 182 -0.29 -6.66 13.84
N THR A 183 0.87 -6.31 14.40
CA THR A 183 1.01 -6.07 15.85
C THR A 183 0.30 -4.80 16.32
N GLY A 184 0.33 -3.72 15.51
CA GLY A 184 -0.37 -2.47 15.77
C GLY A 184 -1.89 -2.61 15.73
N CYS A 185 -2.43 -3.42 14.80
CA CYS A 185 -3.88 -3.66 14.73
C CYS A 185 -4.40 -4.57 15.87
N THR A 186 -3.54 -5.41 16.47
CA THR A 186 -3.94 -6.25 17.62
C THR A 186 -3.96 -5.51 18.96
N THR A 187 -3.39 -4.30 19.05
CA THR A 187 -3.22 -3.57 20.31
C THR A 187 -4.16 -2.38 20.49
N GLN A 188 -4.99 -2.03 19.51
CA GLN A 188 -6.07 -1.07 19.73
C GLN A 188 -7.30 -1.79 20.32
N PRO A 189 -7.71 -1.48 21.57
CA PRO A 189 -9.00 -1.95 22.06
C PRO A 189 -10.08 -1.38 21.14
N GLN A 190 -10.99 -2.24 20.65
CA GLN A 190 -12.21 -1.78 20.02
C GLN A 190 -12.86 -0.74 20.94
N PRO A 191 -13.27 0.44 20.45
CA PRO A 191 -14.11 1.32 21.23
C PRO A 191 -15.35 0.51 21.61
N GLN A 192 -15.46 0.18 22.90
CA GLN A 192 -16.67 -0.43 23.43
C GLN A 192 -17.79 0.58 23.16
N LEU A 193 -18.61 0.30 22.15
CA LEU A 193 -19.93 0.89 22.02
C LEU A 193 -20.68 0.50 23.29
N GLN A 194 -20.63 1.35 24.31
CA GLN A 194 -21.53 1.25 25.44
C GLN A 194 -22.94 1.42 24.87
N PRO A 195 -23.85 0.45 25.07
CA PRO A 195 -25.25 0.69 24.80
C PRO A 195 -25.72 1.73 25.82
N SER A 196 -25.87 2.98 25.38
CA SER A 196 -26.58 4.00 26.15
C SER A 196 -28.08 3.76 26.00
N TRP A 197 -28.57 2.68 26.62
CA TRP A 197 -29.98 2.53 26.91
C TRP A 197 -30.18 2.82 28.40
N PRO A 198 -30.95 3.85 28.78
CA PRO A 198 -31.36 3.97 30.16
C PRO A 198 -32.24 2.77 30.50
N ALA A 199 -31.90 2.07 31.58
CA ALA A 199 -32.78 1.09 32.19
C ALA A 199 -34.09 1.79 32.55
N ALA A 200 -35.19 1.38 31.92
CA ALA A 200 -36.52 1.77 32.36
C ALA A 200 -36.86 0.93 33.59
N ASP A 201 -36.56 1.48 34.76
CA ASP A 201 -37.00 0.98 36.05
C ASP A 201 -38.52 0.82 36.07
N GLY A 202 -38.96 -0.34 36.56
CA GLY A 202 -40.36 -0.66 36.78
C GLY A 202 -41.00 0.26 37.81
N GLY A 203 -41.87 1.15 37.34
CA GLY A 203 -42.81 1.90 38.17
C GLY A 203 -44.24 1.41 37.93
N ARG A 204 -44.77 0.58 38.84
CA ARG A 204 -46.20 0.24 38.93
C ARG A 204 -47.02 1.53 39.11
N ALA A 205 -47.79 1.93 38.10
CA ALA A 205 -48.88 2.89 38.26
C ALA A 205 -50.20 2.12 38.43
N GLY A 206 -50.86 2.34 39.57
CA GLY A 206 -52.08 1.66 39.98
C GLY A 206 -53.30 2.03 39.11
N LEU A 207 -54.06 1.00 38.76
CA LEU A 207 -55.41 1.11 38.24
C LEU A 207 -56.35 1.57 39.37
N ARG A 208 -56.96 2.75 39.23
CA ARG A 208 -58.18 3.11 39.98
C ARG A 208 -59.38 2.70 39.14
N GLN A 209 -60.24 1.84 39.70
CA GLN A 209 -61.62 1.67 39.25
C GLN A 209 -62.47 2.81 39.81
N PRO A 210 -63.46 3.34 39.07
CA PRO A 210 -64.49 4.21 39.63
C PRO A 210 -65.62 3.38 40.23
N ALA A 211 -66.18 3.89 41.33
CA ALA A 211 -67.54 3.59 41.79
C ALA A 211 -68.53 4.53 41.10
#